data_AF-A0A937HRZ0-F1
#
_entry.id   AF-A0A937HRZ0-F1
#
_cell.length_a   1.000
_cell.length_b   1.000
_cell.length_c   1.000
_cell.angle_alpha   90.00
_cell.angle_beta   90.00
_cell.angle_gamma   90.00
#
_symmetry.space_group_name_H-M   'P 1'
#
loop_
_entity.id
_entity.type
_entity.pdbx_description
1 polymer ?
#
loop_
_entity_poly.entity_id
_entity_poly.type
_entity_poly.pdbx_seq_one_letter_code
_entity_poly.pdbx_strand_id
1 'polypeptide(L)' 'MTFEELISSYKTEDISFGDLTNEVRCESCFTSEFEEAQQQLGAYSPTLDMLADEFPIYHQSLIKQQ' A
#
# COMPACT_ATOMS: atom_id res chain seq x y z
N MET A 1 -5.51 -7.20 11.99
CA MET A 1 -6.18 -6.96 10.70
C MET A 1 -5.09 -7.11 9.67
N THR A 2 -5.29 -7.91 8.63
CA THR A 2 -4.30 -8.01 7.55
C THR A 2 -4.32 -6.74 6.70
N PHE A 3 -3.25 -6.50 5.93
CA PHE A 3 -3.25 -5.38 4.99
C PHE A 3 -4.37 -5.52 3.96
N GLU A 4 -4.68 -6.75 3.52
CA GLU A 4 -5.85 -7.05 2.70
C GLU A 4 -7.19 -6.60 3.32
N GLU A 5 -7.40 -6.89 4.61
CA GLU A 5 -8.60 -6.44 5.32
C GLU A 5 -8.64 -4.91 5.46
N LEU A 6 -7.50 -4.25 5.62
CA LEU A 6 -7.40 -2.79 5.65
C LEU A 6 -7.76 -2.19 4.29
N ILE A 7 -7.24 -2.71 3.18
CA ILE A 7 -7.61 -2.23 1.84
C ILE A 7 -9.09 -2.42 1.56
N SER A 8 -9.65 -3.57 1.97
CA SER A 8 -11.08 -3.82 1.84
C SER A 8 -11.91 -2.82 2.66
N SER A 9 -11.47 -2.48 3.87
CA SER A 9 -12.11 -1.48 4.73
C SER A 9 -11.93 -0.05 4.19
N TYR A 10 -10.82 0.24 3.53
CA TYR A 10 -10.57 1.53 2.88
C TYR A 10 -11.51 1.74 1.69
N LYS A 11 -11.78 0.67 0.91
CA LYS A 11 -12.77 0.71 -0.19
C LYS A 11 -14.19 0.98 0.29
N THR A 12 -14.54 0.57 1.51
CA THR A 12 -15.86 0.84 2.12
C THR A 12 -15.89 2.16 2.88
N GLU A 13 -14.81 2.95 2.84
CA GLU A 13 -14.63 4.22 3.55
C GLU A 13 -14.74 4.09 5.09
N ASP A 14 -14.56 2.87 5.62
CA ASP A 14 -14.56 2.59 7.06
C ASP A 14 -13.26 3.02 7.74
N ILE A 15 -12.16 3.08 6.98
CA ILE A 15 -10.86 3.57 7.43
C ILE A 15 -10.30 4.63 6.48
N SER A 16 -9.35 5.42 6.96
CA SER A 16 -8.68 6.45 6.18
C SER A 16 -7.39 5.96 5.51
N PHE A 17 -6.89 6.74 4.55
CA PHE A 17 -5.56 6.48 3.97
C PHE A 17 -4.45 6.49 5.03
N GLY A 18 -4.57 7.33 6.07
CA GLY A 18 -3.62 7.35 7.19
C GLY A 18 -3.59 6.04 7.98
N ASP A 19 -4.69 5.29 8.01
CA ASP A 19 -4.72 3.98 8.65
C ASP A 19 -3.98 2.93 7.81
N LEU A 20 -4.06 3.03 6.47
CA LEU A 20 -3.26 2.20 5.56
C LEU A 20 -1.76 2.48 5.75
N THR A 21 -1.35 3.73 5.77
CA THR A 21 0.07 4.09 5.89
C THR A 21 0.64 3.75 7.27
N ASN A 22 -0.17 3.82 8.33
CA ASN A 22 0.24 3.41 9.68
C ASN A 22 0.54 1.91 9.82
N GLU A 23 -0.04 1.06 8.97
CA GLU A 23 0.26 -0.37 8.95
C GLU A 23 1.57 -0.67 8.22
N VAL A 24 1.89 0.12 7.18
CA VAL A 24 3.16 0.02 6.44
C VAL A 24 4.32 0.57 7.28
N ARG A 25 4.74 -0.21 8.29
CA ARG A 25 5.73 0.20 9.30
C ARG A 25 7.17 -0.13 8.92
N CYS A 26 7.38 -0.86 7.84
CA CYS A 26 8.70 -1.38 7.53
C CYS A 26 8.96 -1.51 6.02
N GLU A 27 10.18 -1.21 5.59
CA GLU A 27 10.59 -1.32 4.18
C GLU A 27 10.41 -2.74 3.63
N SER A 28 10.68 -3.77 4.44
CA SER A 28 10.47 -5.17 4.05
C SER A 28 9.00 -5.59 3.99
N CYS A 29 8.10 -4.80 4.59
CA CYS A 29 6.65 -5.00 4.59
C CYS A 29 6.03 -4.34 3.35
N PHE A 30 6.54 -3.16 2.99
CA PHE A 30 6.04 -2.32 1.91
C PHE A 30 5.92 -3.09 0.59
N THR A 31 6.92 -3.89 0.19
CA THR A 31 6.86 -4.66 -1.06
C THR A 31 5.64 -5.59 -1.11
N SER A 32 5.46 -6.42 -0.07
CA SER A 32 4.32 -7.34 0.01
C SER A 32 2.98 -6.60 0.09
N GLU A 33 2.91 -5.54 0.89
CA GLU A 33 1.70 -4.74 1.07
C GLU A 33 1.32 -3.99 -0.21
N PHE A 34 2.31 -3.47 -0.94
CA PHE A 34 2.11 -2.78 -2.21
C PHE A 34 1.67 -3.75 -3.32
N GLU A 35 2.24 -4.94 -3.38
CA GLU A 35 1.80 -6.00 -4.31
C GLU A 35 0.37 -6.46 -4.01
N GLU A 36 0.02 -6.66 -2.74
CA GLU A 36 -1.34 -6.99 -2.31
C GLU A 36 -2.32 -5.86 -2.69
N ALA A 37 -1.93 -4.61 -2.46
CA ALA A 37 -2.71 -3.45 -2.88
C ALA A 37 -2.90 -3.42 -4.40
N GLN A 38 -1.86 -3.75 -5.15
CA GLN A 38 -1.91 -3.79 -6.60
C GLN A 38 -2.90 -4.84 -7.11
N GLN A 39 -2.93 -6.01 -6.48
CA GLN A 39 -3.87 -7.08 -6.83
C GLN A 39 -5.32 -6.72 -6.52
N GLN A 40 -5.56 -6.00 -5.42
CA GLN A 40 -6.91 -5.69 -4.97
C GLN A 40 -7.50 -4.41 -5.56
N LEU A 41 -6.70 -3.37 -5.73
CA LEU A 41 -7.13 -2.06 -6.23
C LEU A 41 -6.91 -1.92 -7.73
N GLY A 42 -6.06 -2.77 -8.31
CA GLY A 42 -5.63 -2.72 -9.70
C GLY A 42 -4.36 -1.88 -9.86
N ALA A 43 -3.53 -2.25 -10.84
CA ALA A 43 -2.19 -1.68 -11.07
C ALA A 43 -2.16 -0.18 -11.40
N TYR A 44 -3.31 0.44 -11.67
CA TYR A 44 -3.44 1.86 -11.98
C TYR A 44 -4.30 2.59 -10.95
N SER A 45 -4.43 2.04 -9.75
CA SER A 45 -5.20 2.68 -8.69
C SER A 45 -4.49 3.94 -8.19
N PRO A 46 -5.18 5.09 -8.08
CA PRO A 46 -4.62 6.29 -7.47
C PRO A 46 -4.10 6.06 -6.03
N THR A 47 -4.63 5.08 -5.32
CA THR A 47 -4.16 4.72 -3.97
C THR A 47 -2.74 4.16 -3.98
N LEU A 48 -2.33 3.47 -5.06
CA LEU A 48 -0.96 3.00 -5.21
C LEU A 48 0.00 4.17 -5.45
N ASP A 49 -0.41 5.14 -6.28
CA ASP A 49 0.35 6.37 -6.50
C ASP A 49 0.54 7.12 -5.16
N MET A 50 -0.52 7.24 -4.37
CA MET A 50 -0.44 7.84 -3.03
C MET A 50 0.47 7.06 -2.08
N LEU A 51 0.44 5.72 -2.09
CA LEU A 51 1.34 4.90 -1.27
C LEU A 51 2.80 5.05 -1.72
N ALA A 52 3.05 5.12 -3.03
CA ALA A 52 4.39 5.34 -3.58
C ALA A 52 4.92 6.75 -3.22
N ASP A 53 4.06 7.76 -3.22
CA ASP A 53 4.38 9.13 -2.85
C ASP A 53 4.64 9.29 -1.34
N GLU A 54 3.90 8.56 -0.49
CA GLU A 54 4.10 8.57 0.97
C GLU A 54 5.39 7.85 1.37
N PHE A 55 5.73 6.77 0.66
CA PHE A 55 6.90 5.94 0.93
C PHE A 55 7.89 5.88 -0.24
N PRO A 56 8.46 7.02 -0.68
CA PRO A 56 9.26 7.10 -1.90
C PRO A 56 10.56 6.30 -1.80
N ILE A 57 11.11 6.16 -0.60
CA ILE A 57 12.32 5.36 -0.34
C ILE A 57 12.01 3.87 -0.55
N TYR A 58 10.92 3.38 0.04
CA TYR A 58 10.53 1.97 -0.06
C TYR A 58 10.10 1.62 -1.49
N HIS A 59 9.37 2.51 -2.14
CA HIS A 59 8.99 2.37 -3.54
C HIS A 59 10.21 2.36 -4.48
N GLN A 60 11.22 3.21 -4.22
CA GLN A 60 12.47 3.16 -5.00
C GLN A 60 13.23 1.83 -4.80
N SER A 61 13.26 1.30 -3.57
CA SER A 61 13.84 -0.01 -3.29
C SER A 61 13.07 -1.13 -3.99
N LEU A 62 11.74 -1.06 -4.03
CA LEU A 62 10.88 -1.98 -4.78
C LEU A 62 11.23 -2.01 -6.27
N ILE A 63 11.30 -0.84 -6.92
CA ILE A 63 11.65 -0.72 -8.35
C ILE A 63 13.04 -1.28 -8.64
N LYS A 64 14.01 -1.14 -7.72
CA LYS A 64 15.36 -1.69 -7.87
C LYS A 64 15.42 -3.22 -7.77
N GLN A 65 14.39 -3.87 -7.22
CA GLN A 65 14.33 -5.32 -7.08
C GLN A 65 13.54 -6.03 -8.18
N GLN A 66 12.84 -5.30 -9.06
CA GLN A 66 12.21 -5.81 -10.29
C GLN A 66 13.18 -5.87 -11.47
#